data_AF-M3WL66-F1
#
_entry.id   AF-M3WL66-F1
#
_cell.length_a   1.000
_cell.length_b   1.000
_cell.length_c   1.000
_cell.angle_alpha   90.00
_cell.angle_beta   90.00
_cell.angle_gamma   90.00
#
_symmetry.space_group_name_H-M   'P 1'
#
loop_
_entity.id
_entity.type
_entity.pdbx_description
1 polymer ?
#
loop_
_entity_poly.entity_id
_entity_poly.type
_entity_poly.pdbx_seq_one_letter_code
_entity_poly.pdbx_strand_id
1 'polypeptide(L)'
;MAAPQRFRVLRCYSCRLFQSHQEKKSLKWTCKACGEKQSFLRTYGEGSGADCRRHVQKLNLLQGQISEIPRHKAESPGRLGGSVS
;
A
#
# COMPACT_ATOMS: atom_id res chain seq x y z
N MET A 1 -11.34 27.27 -17.93
CA MET A 1 -10.63 25.97 -18.00
C MET A 1 -10.63 25.38 -16.59
N ALA A 2 -11.33 24.27 -16.35
CA ALA A 2 -11.37 23.64 -15.03
C ALA A 2 -10.00 23.04 -14.70
N ALA A 3 -9.47 23.32 -13.51
CA ALA A 3 -8.17 22.79 -13.10
C ALA A 3 -8.17 21.25 -13.18
N PRO A 4 -7.09 20.62 -13.68
CA PRO A 4 -6.99 19.18 -13.76
C PRO A 4 -7.10 18.58 -12.36
N GLN A 5 -8.16 17.81 -12.14
CA GLN A 5 -8.43 17.15 -10.88
C GLN A 5 -7.39 16.04 -10.67
N ARG A 6 -6.36 16.31 -9.87
CA ARG A 6 -5.31 15.34 -9.57
C ARG A 6 -5.83 14.26 -8.63
N PHE A 7 -5.44 13.02 -8.89
CA PHE A 7 -5.69 11.89 -8.03
C PHE A 7 -4.37 11.40 -7.45
N ARG A 8 -4.43 10.97 -6.19
CA ARG A 8 -3.31 10.40 -5.45
C ARG A 8 -3.71 9.02 -4.93
N VAL A 9 -2.74 8.12 -4.91
CA VAL A 9 -2.86 6.79 -4.34
C VAL A 9 -2.30 6.80 -2.93
N LEU A 10 -3.14 6.38 -1.98
CA LEU A 10 -2.85 6.35 -0.55
C LEU A 10 -2.94 4.92 -0.03
N ARG A 11 -2.26 4.62 1.07
CA ARG A 11 -2.33 3.32 1.75
C ARG A 11 -2.90 3.49 3.15
N CYS A 12 -3.88 2.67 3.49
CA CYS A 12 -4.45 2.63 4.84
C CYS A 12 -3.46 2.00 5.85
N TYR A 13 -3.29 2.57 7.05
CA TYR A 13 -2.45 1.97 8.10
C TYR A 13 -3.07 0.69 8.68
N SER A 14 -4.40 0.65 8.81
CA SER A 14 -5.13 -0.48 9.42
C SER A 14 -5.23 -1.67 8.46
N CYS A 15 -6.02 -1.55 7.39
CA CYS A 15 -6.22 -2.64 6.43
C CYS A 15 -5.14 -2.75 5.34
N ARG A 16 -4.14 -1.85 5.29
CA ARG A 16 -3.06 -1.83 4.29
C ARG A 16 -3.49 -1.74 2.82
N LEU A 17 -4.78 -1.55 2.54
CA LEU A 17 -5.30 -1.36 1.19
C LEU A 17 -4.91 -0.01 0.60
N PHE A 18 -4.59 -0.05 -0.69
CA PHE A 18 -4.36 1.10 -1.53
C PHE A 18 -5.67 1.65 -2.08
N GLN A 19 -5.81 2.96 -2.08
CA GLN A 19 -7.01 3.66 -2.50
C GLN A 19 -6.66 4.94 -3.26
N SER A 20 -7.39 5.21 -4.33
CA SER A 20 -7.30 6.46 -5.06
C SER A 20 -8.16 7.51 -4.37
N HIS A 21 -7.56 8.60 -3.94
CA HIS A 21 -8.24 9.77 -3.40
C HIS A 21 -7.97 10.96 -4.31
N GLN A 22 -9.00 11.77 -4.53
CA GLN A 22 -8.81 13.05 -5.20
C GLN A 22 -8.05 13.98 -4.27
N GLU A 23 -7.07 14.71 -4.80
CA GLU A 23 -6.37 15.74 -4.04
C GLU A 23 -7.38 16.76 -3.53
N LYS A 24 -7.46 16.88 -2.22
CA LYS A 24 -8.19 17.95 -1.55
C LYS A 24 -7.17 18.81 -0.81
N LYS A 25 -7.58 20.04 -0.51
CA LYS A 25 -6.80 20.95 0.34
C LYS A 25 -6.57 20.38 1.75
N SER A 26 -7.41 19.44 2.17
CA SER A 26 -7.30 18.74 3.46
C SER A 26 -6.43 17.50 3.37
N LEU A 27 -5.49 17.37 4.30
CA LEU A 27 -4.66 16.19 4.51
C LEU A 27 -5.37 15.08 5.29
N LYS A 28 -6.69 15.12 5.45
CA LYS A 28 -7.47 14.12 6.19
C LYS A 28 -8.32 13.33 5.21
N TRP A 29 -8.28 12.02 5.31
CA TRP A 29 -9.04 11.11 4.46
C TRP A 29 -9.55 9.91 5.28
N THR A 30 -10.60 9.28 4.79
CA THR A 30 -11.18 8.09 5.43
C THR A 30 -11.04 6.91 4.51
N CYS A 31 -10.56 5.79 5.06
CA CYS A 31 -10.47 4.53 4.34
C CYS A 31 -11.88 4.03 3.99
N LYS A 32 -12.19 3.84 2.71
CA LYS A 32 -13.47 3.27 2.26
C LYS A 32 -13.59 1.77 2.53
N ALA A 33 -12.48 1.07 2.71
CA ALA A 33 -12.49 -0.37 2.98
C ALA A 33 -12.78 -0.68 4.44
N CYS A 34 -12.15 0.03 5.39
CA CYS A 34 -12.29 -0.25 6.83
C CYS A 34 -12.95 0.89 7.63
N GLY A 35 -13.24 2.04 7.03
CA GLY A 35 -13.90 3.18 7.69
C GLY A 35 -12.96 4.06 8.54
N GLU A 36 -11.68 3.75 8.63
CA GLU A 36 -10.75 4.42 9.54
C GLU A 36 -10.32 5.82 9.04
N LYS A 37 -10.33 6.81 9.94
CA LYS A 37 -9.95 8.20 9.63
C LYS A 37 -8.46 8.40 9.79
N GLN A 38 -7.82 8.89 8.75
CA GLN A 38 -6.37 8.92 8.64
C GLN A 38 -5.87 10.25 8.09
N SER A 39 -4.67 10.61 8.52
CA SER A 39 -3.92 11.67 7.86
C SER A 39 -3.26 11.13 6.60
N PHE A 40 -3.15 11.99 5.61
CA PHE A 40 -2.29 11.83 4.47
C PHE A 40 -0.85 11.97 4.97
N LEU A 41 -0.11 10.87 4.94
CA LEU A 41 1.31 10.85 5.34
C LEU A 41 2.24 10.83 4.12
N ARG A 42 1.88 10.05 3.09
CA ARG A 42 2.73 9.81 1.92
C ARG A 42 1.91 9.44 0.69
N THR A 43 2.26 9.99 -0.46
CA THR A 43 1.74 9.58 -1.77
C THR A 43 2.50 8.36 -2.28
N TYR A 44 1.78 7.33 -2.72
CA TYR A 44 2.37 6.17 -3.41
C TYR A 44 2.33 6.29 -4.94
N GLY A 45 1.46 7.16 -5.46
CA GLY A 45 1.41 7.51 -6.88
C GLY A 45 0.46 8.69 -7.08
N GLU A 46 0.73 9.53 -8.07
CA GLU A 46 -0.09 10.69 -8.43
C GLU A 46 -0.31 10.72 -9.94
N GLY A 47 -1.49 11.13 -10.37
CA GLY A 47 -1.81 11.23 -11.80
C GLY A 47 -3.28 11.46 -12.08
N SER A 48 -3.68 11.10 -13.29
CA SER A 48 -5.08 11.13 -13.73
C SER A 48 -5.88 10.03 -13.03
N GLY A 49 -7.21 10.23 -12.91
CA GLY A 49 -8.09 9.24 -12.29
C GLY A 49 -8.03 7.85 -12.94
N ALA A 50 -7.79 7.77 -14.25
CA ALA A 50 -7.62 6.51 -14.97
C ALA A 50 -6.34 5.76 -14.56
N ASP A 51 -5.22 6.46 -14.49
CA ASP A 51 -3.93 5.89 -14.09
C ASP A 51 -3.95 5.47 -12.63
N CYS A 52 -4.51 6.31 -11.75
CA CYS A 52 -4.68 5.98 -10.33
C CYS A 52 -5.51 4.71 -10.13
N ARG A 53 -6.58 4.50 -10.90
CA ARG A 53 -7.39 3.26 -10.81
C ARG A 53 -6.58 2.02 -11.15
N ARG A 54 -5.82 2.04 -12.26
CA ARG A 54 -4.95 0.93 -12.67
C ARG A 54 -3.85 0.68 -11.64
N HIS A 55 -3.25 1.76 -11.12
CA HIS A 55 -2.20 1.69 -10.13
C HIS A 55 -2.69 1.10 -8.80
N VAL A 56 -3.86 1.52 -8.32
CA VAL A 56 -4.51 0.96 -7.12
C VAL A 56 -4.80 -0.52 -7.28
N GLN A 57 -5.37 -0.94 -8.41
CA GLN A 57 -5.60 -2.36 -8.68
C GLN A 57 -4.30 -3.17 -8.62
N LYS A 58 -3.25 -2.70 -9.29
CA LYS A 58 -1.94 -3.36 -9.29
C LYS A 58 -1.34 -3.43 -7.90
N LEU A 59 -1.37 -2.34 -7.13
CA LEU A 59 -0.82 -2.31 -5.78
C LEU A 59 -1.60 -3.19 -4.81
N ASN A 60 -2.93 -3.22 -4.89
CA ASN A 60 -3.75 -4.11 -4.05
C ASN A 60 -3.52 -5.59 -4.40
N LEU A 61 -3.35 -5.93 -5.69
CA LEU A 61 -3.02 -7.28 -6.11
C LEU A 61 -1.66 -7.72 -5.57
N LEU A 62 -0.63 -6.88 -5.73
CA LEU A 62 0.71 -7.13 -5.17
C LEU A 62 0.68 -7.22 -3.65
N GLN A 63 -0.11 -6.37 -2.98
CA GLN A 63 -0.25 -6.39 -1.52
C GLN A 63 -0.93 -7.67 -1.02
N GLY A 64 -1.92 -8.19 -1.75
CA GLY A 64 -2.52 -9.50 -1.49
C GLY A 64 -1.47 -10.59 -1.56
N GLN A 65 -0.73 -10.65 -2.67
CA GLN A 65 0.37 -11.60 -2.85
C GLN A 65 1.43 -11.50 -1.73
N ILE A 66 1.85 -10.29 -1.35
CA ILE A 66 2.83 -10.08 -0.27
C ILE A 66 2.27 -10.48 1.11
N SER A 67 0.97 -10.28 1.35
CA SER A 67 0.33 -10.69 2.61
C SER A 67 0.20 -12.22 2.73
N GLU A 68 0.17 -12.92 1.60
CA GLU A 68 0.14 -14.38 1.51
C GLU A 68 1.54 -15.00 1.56
N ILE A 69 2.61 -14.21 1.44
CA ILE A 69 3.97 -14.68 1.74
C ILE A 69 4.10 -14.71 3.26
N PRO A 70 4.16 -15.89 3.90
CA PRO A 70 4.52 -15.97 5.29
C PRO A 70 5.91 -15.37 5.42
N ARG A 71 6.14 -14.55 6.45
CA ARG A 71 7.47 -13.99 6.78
C ARG A 71 8.43 -15.08 7.30
N HIS A 72 8.38 -16.28 6.74
CA HIS A 72 9.36 -17.34 6.91
C HIS A 72 10.43 -17.08 5.83
N LYS A 73 11.69 -16.83 6.14
CA LYS A 73 12.39 -16.76 7.41
C LYS A 73 13.64 -15.95 7.07
N ALA A 74 13.84 -14.81 7.71
CA ALA A 74 15.20 -14.34 7.91
C ALA A 74 15.79 -15.27 8.97
N GLU A 75 16.26 -16.45 8.55
CA GLU A 75 17.13 -17.26 9.39
C GLU A 75 18.29 -17.71 8.53
N SER A 76 19.36 -16.93 8.62
CA SER A 76 20.69 -17.44 8.42
C SER A 76 21.16 -17.89 9.81
N PRO A 77 21.43 -19.19 10.04
CA PRO A 77 22.42 -19.58 11.02
C PRO A 77 23.61 -20.13 10.25
N GLY A 78 24.73 -19.41 10.37
CA GLY A 78 26.02 -19.99 10.05
C GLY A 78 26.36 -21.16 10.97
N ARG A 79 27.41 -21.86 10.55
CA ARG A 79 28.33 -22.70 11.32
C ARG A 79 27.88 -24.07 11.83
N LEU A 80 28.63 -25.04 11.32
CA LEU A 80 29.36 -26.12 12.00
C LEU A 80 28.64 -26.98 13.06
N GLY A 81 28.72 -28.30 12.83
CA GLY A 81 28.87 -29.28 13.90
C GLY A 81 27.95 -30.48 13.75
N GLY A 82 28.53 -31.68 13.59
CA GLY A 82 27.77 -32.93 13.61
C GLY A 82 28.59 -34.16 13.28
N SER A 83 29.63 -34.44 14.07
CA SER A 83 30.24 -35.77 14.17
C SER A 83 29.34 -36.68 15.02
N VAL A 84 29.01 -37.87 14.51
CA VAL A 84 28.68 -39.15 15.18
C VAL A 84 28.06 -40.04 14.07
N SER A 85 28.46 -41.27 13.76
CA SER A 85 29.11 -42.37 14.48
C SER A 85 30.19 -43.04 13.62
#